data_AF-A0A415IZD7-F1
#
_entry.id   AF-A0A415IZD7-F1
#
_cell.length_a   1.000
_cell.length_b   1.000
_cell.length_c   1.000
_cell.angle_alpha   90.00
_cell.angle_beta   90.00
_cell.angle_gamma   90.00
#
_symmetry.space_group_name_H-M   'P 1'
#
loop_
_entity.id
_entity.type
_entity.pdbx_description
1 polymer ?
#
loop_
_entity_poly.entity_id
_entity_poly.type
_entity_poly.pdbx_seq_one_letter_code
_entity_poly.pdbx_strand_id
1 'polypeptide(L)' 'MITSRKISQINVFAGSPWEVESVKQLLKSAYITASTEDKGYGIHVSVPCQQYTAAMRVISNRKVL' A
#
# COMPACT_ATOMS: atom_id res chain seq x y z
N MET A 1 -23.97 -9.03 15.51
CA MET A 1 -23.14 -9.42 14.36
C MET A 1 -22.04 -8.38 14.19
N ILE A 2 -20.86 -8.64 14.75
CA ILE A 2 -19.68 -7.81 14.44
C ILE A 2 -19.37 -8.15 12.99
N THR A 3 -19.69 -7.24 12.08
CA THR A 3 -19.13 -7.31 10.74
C THR A 3 -17.64 -7.07 10.94
N SER A 4 -16.90 -8.16 11.12
CA SER A 4 -15.46 -8.16 10.90
C SER A 4 -15.33 -7.81 9.43
N ARG A 5 -15.38 -6.51 9.14
CA ARG A 5 -15.05 -5.93 7.85
C ARG A 5 -13.58 -6.22 7.75
N LYS A 6 -13.24 -7.42 7.32
CA LYS A 6 -11.94 -7.73 6.76
C LYS A 6 -11.88 -6.82 5.54
N ILE A 7 -11.40 -5.60 5.77
CA ILE A 7 -11.18 -4.61 4.73
C ILE A 7 -10.29 -5.34 3.75
N SER A 8 -10.85 -5.73 2.60
CA SER A 8 -10.12 -6.47 1.60
C SER A 8 -8.92 -5.61 1.21
N GLN A 9 -7.75 -6.01 1.68
CA GLN A 9 -6.52 -5.33 1.35
C GLN A 9 -6.07 -5.84 -0.02
N ILE A 10 -5.67 -4.91 -0.88
CA ILE A 10 -5.19 -5.18 -2.22
C ILE A 10 -3.72 -4.87 -2.25
N ASN A 11 -2.91 -5.82 -2.74
CA ASN A 11 -1.50 -5.61 -2.97
C ASN A 11 -1.30 -4.61 -4.11
N VAL A 12 -0.64 -3.48 -3.83
CA VAL A 12 -0.40 -2.41 -4.80
C VAL A 12 1.07 -2.27 -5.18
N PHE A 13 1.98 -2.80 -4.35
CA PHE A 13 3.41 -2.70 -4.60
C PHE A 13 4.13 -3.89 -3.95
N ALA A 14 5.23 -4.35 -4.54
CA ALA A 14 6.12 -5.33 -3.94
C ALA A 14 7.54 -4.98 -4.37
N GLY A 15 8.48 -5.02 -3.42
CA GLY A 15 9.86 -4.64 -3.70
C GLY A 15 10.77 -4.78 -2.49
N SER A 16 11.95 -4.18 -2.60
CA SER A 16 12.93 -4.19 -1.53
C SER A 16 12.49 -3.34 -0.33
N PRO A 17 13.05 -3.56 0.87
CA PRO A 17 12.67 -2.84 2.09
C PRO A 17 12.74 -1.32 1.94
N TRP A 18 13.75 -0.81 1.23
CA TRP A 18 13.93 0.62 0.98
C TRP A 18 12.88 1.20 0.03
N GLU A 19 12.47 0.47 -1.01
CA GLU A 19 11.42 0.92 -1.92
C GLU A 19 10.08 0.96 -1.23
N VAL A 20 9.79 -0.10 -0.46
CA VAL A 20 8.56 -0.25 0.32
C VAL A 20 8.42 0.84 1.37
N GLU A 21 9.48 1.15 2.11
CA GLU A 21 9.46 2.23 3.10
C GLU A 21 9.15 3.58 2.45
N SER A 22 9.74 3.85 1.28
CA SER A 22 9.47 5.07 0.51
C SER A 22 8.01 5.12 0.00
N VAL A 23 7.45 4.00 -0.50
CA VAL A 23 6.03 3.92 -0.88
C VAL A 23 5.13 4.13 0.34
N LYS A 24 5.47 3.51 1.47
CA LYS A 24 4.71 3.62 2.72
C LYS A 24 4.69 5.05 3.25
N GLN A 25 5.83 5.75 3.25
CA GLN A 25 5.89 7.17 3.62
C GLN A 25 5.05 8.04 2.69
N LEU A 26 5.10 7.78 1.38
CA LEU A 26 4.32 8.53 0.41
C LEU A 26 2.81 8.32 0.61
N LEU A 27 2.38 7.08 0.82
CA LEU A 27 0.98 6.75 1.12
C LEU A 27 0.54 7.37 2.46
N LYS A 28 1.41 7.35 3.47
CA LYS A 28 1.15 8.01 4.76
C LYS A 28 0.99 9.52 4.60
N SER A 29 1.80 10.17 3.76
CA SER A 29 1.67 11.59 3.44
C SER A 29 0.36 11.92 2.72
N ALA A 30 -0.20 10.96 1.99
CA ALA A 30 -1.50 11.07 1.33
C ALA A 30 -2.67 10.64 2.22
N TYR A 31 -2.45 10.39 3.52
CA TYR A 31 -3.45 9.88 4.48
C TYR A 31 -4.04 8.52 4.07
N ILE A 32 -3.27 7.70 3.34
CA ILE A 32 -3.65 6.36 2.92
C ILE A 32 -3.02 5.35 3.88
N THR A 33 -3.86 4.49 4.44
CA THR A 33 -3.38 3.43 5.34
C THR A 33 -2.83 2.29 4.51
N ALA A 34 -1.51 2.09 4.60
CA ALA A 34 -0.83 0.98 3.95
C ALA A 34 -0.35 -0.04 4.98
N SER A 35 -0.54 -1.32 4.69
CA SER A 35 0.00 -2.44 5.46
C SER A 35 1.14 -3.07 4.66
N THR A 36 2.24 -3.34 5.32
CA THR A 36 3.37 -4.06 4.75
C THR A 36 3.34 -5.49 5.26
N GLU A 37 3.30 -6.47 4.36
CA GLU A 37 3.34 -7.89 4.69
C GLU A 37 4.62 -8.49 4.09
N ASP A 38 5.44 -9.12 4.93
CA ASP A 38 6.60 -9.87 4.45
C ASP A 38 6.14 -11.27 4.05
N LYS A 39 6.31 -11.61 2.77
CA LYS A 39 5.90 -12.91 2.21
C LYS A 39 7.06 -13.90 2.10
N GLY A 40 8.24 -13.57 2.63
CA GLY A 40 9.47 -14.38 2.51
C GLY A 40 10.21 -14.26 1.18
N TYR A 41 9.56 -13.83 0.10
CA TYR A 41 10.20 -13.52 -1.20
C TYR A 41 10.24 -12.02 -1.51
N GLY A 42 9.84 -11.18 -0.55
CA GLY A 42 9.78 -9.74 -0.68
C GLY A 42 8.75 -9.14 0.25
N ILE A 43 8.82 -7.82 0.40
CA ILE A 43 7.87 -7.07 1.21
C ILE A 43 6.79 -6.51 0.29
N HIS A 44 5.55 -6.83 0.63
CA HIS A 44 4.36 -6.46 -0.12
C HIS A 44 3.63 -5.33 0.58
N VAL A 45 3.30 -4.27 -0.16
CA VAL A 45 2.48 -3.16 0.33
C VAL A 45 1.06 -3.37 -0.13
N SER A 46 0.16 -3.52 0.84
CA SER A 46 -1.26 -3.67 0.63
C SER A 46 -2.02 -2.47 1.19
N VAL A 47 -3.05 -2.02 0.47
CA VAL A 47 -3.92 -0.92 0.88
C VAL A 47 -5.38 -1.38 0.90
N PRO A 48 -6.26 -0.75 1.69
CA PRO A 48 -7.69 -0.95 1.61
C PRO A 48 -8.19 -0.83 0.17
N CYS A 49 -9.03 -1.77 -0.29
CA CYS A 49 -9.73 -1.68 -1.57
C CYS A 49 -10.36 -0.29 -1.80
N GLN A 50 -10.99 0.29 -0.77
CA GLN A 50 -11.58 1.63 -0.81
C GLN A 50 -10.58 2.75 -1.19
N GLN A 51 -9.31 2.56 -0.88
CA GLN A 51 -8.23 3.53 -1.10
C GLN A 51 -7.32 3.14 -2.28
N TYR A 52 -7.60 2.03 -2.97
CA TYR A 52 -6.78 1.52 -4.07
C TYR A 52 -6.56 2.57 -5.17
N THR A 53 -7.63 3.23 -5.62
CA THR A 53 -7.55 4.26 -6.67
C THR A 53 -6.70 5.45 -6.24
N ALA A 54 -6.82 5.88 -4.98
CA ALA A 54 -6.00 6.96 -4.43
C ALA A 54 -4.53 6.54 -4.31
N ALA A 55 -4.28 5.31 -3.83
CA ALA A 55 -2.93 4.77 -3.69
C ALA A 55 -2.23 4.65 -5.05
N MET A 56 -2.92 4.10 -6.06
CA MET A 56 -2.40 3.98 -7.41
C MET A 56 -2.09 5.35 -8.03
N ARG A 57 -2.92 6.38 -7.80
CA ARG A 57 -2.63 7.75 -8.23
C ARG A 57 -1.35 8.28 -7.60
N VAL A 58 -1.18 8.11 -6.29
CA VAL A 58 -0.02 8.58 -5.55
C VAL A 58 1.26 7.86 -6.01
N ILE A 59 1.20 6.53 -6.16
CA ILE A 59 2.31 5.69 -6.65
C ILE A 59 2.66 6.05 -8.09
N SER A 60 1.66 6.26 -8.96
CA SER A 60 1.88 6.65 -10.35
C SER A 60 2.54 8.03 -10.48
N ASN A 61 2.17 9.00 -9.63
CA ASN A 61 2.82 10.33 -9.63
C ASN A 61 4.29 10.25 -9.21
N ARG A 62 4.66 9.35 -8.30
CA ARG A 62 6.08 9.13 -7.94
C ARG A 62 6.93 8.65 -9.11
N LYS A 63 6.38 7.83 -10.01
CA LYS A 63 7.13 7.24 -11.14
C LYS A 63 7.38 8.23 -12.29
N VAL A 64 6.74 9.40 -12.26
CA VAL A 64 6.85 10.44 -13.29
C VAL A 64 7.97 11.45 -12.98
N LEU A 65 8.61 11.34 -11.81
CA LEU A 65 9.83 12.07 -11.43
C LEU A 65 11.06 11.21 -11.68
#